data_AF-A0A971WB23-F1
#
_entry.id   AF-A0A971WB23-F1
#
_cell.length_a   1.000
_cell.length_b   1.000
_cell.length_c   1.000
_cell.angle_alpha   90.00
_cell.angle_beta   90.00
_cell.angle_gamma   90.00
#
_symmetry.space_group_name_H-M   'P 1'
#
loop_
_entity.id
_entity.type
_entity.pdbx_description
1 polymer ?
#
loop_
_entity_poly.entity_id
_entity_poly.type
_entity_poly.pdbx_seq_one_letter_code
_entity_poly.pdbx_strand_id
1 'polypeptide(L)'
;MNKELSYLYNDDIKAALNALSEFIEGLIIPSKFEPSTIQALTHVHLVLQRMPYSTTGVFGHISIHLRINEELKYYDINVSEEEIVLFNGGSVYTQGVGSDSNSNKCFYMQTGGFIEGSDLDIYDWINGASELLNMGASISADSFDDTDEIGWDEKPE
;
A
#
# COMPACT_ATOMS: atom_id res chain seq x y z
N MET A 1 -22.49 16.17 3.41
CA MET A 1 -22.23 16.07 1.96
C MET A 1 -21.48 17.34 1.53
N ASN A 2 -20.14 17.31 1.48
CA ASN A 2 -19.38 18.38 0.83
C ASN A 2 -19.05 17.93 -0.59
N LYS A 3 -19.89 18.38 -1.53
CA LYS A 3 -19.62 18.33 -2.99
C LYS A 3 -18.30 18.99 -3.38
N GLU A 4 -17.65 19.70 -2.46
CA GLU A 4 -16.39 20.42 -2.69
C GLU A 4 -15.17 19.50 -2.77
N LEU A 5 -15.16 18.33 -2.11
CA LEU A 5 -13.97 17.47 -2.11
C LEU A 5 -13.78 16.68 -3.42
N SER A 6 -14.84 16.42 -4.19
CA SER A 6 -14.74 15.68 -5.46
C SER A 6 -14.07 16.49 -6.60
N TYR A 7 -13.94 17.81 -6.43
CA TYR A 7 -13.24 18.69 -7.37
C TYR A 7 -11.73 18.79 -7.08
N LEU A 8 -11.24 18.25 -5.95
CA LEU A 8 -9.82 18.38 -5.56
C LEU A 8 -8.87 17.52 -6.40
N TYR A 9 -9.38 16.55 -7.15
CA TYR A 9 -8.55 15.63 -7.94
C TYR A 9 -8.99 15.67 -9.40
N ASN A 10 -8.04 15.87 -10.30
CA ASN A 10 -8.30 15.78 -11.75
C ASN A 10 -8.77 14.34 -12.07
N ASP A 11 -9.43 14.19 -13.22
CA ASP A 11 -9.96 12.90 -13.63
C ASP A 11 -8.86 11.85 -13.87
N ASP A 12 -7.63 12.30 -14.15
CA ASP A 12 -6.46 11.44 -14.33
C ASP A 12 -6.04 10.73 -13.03
N ILE A 13 -5.96 11.44 -11.91
CA ILE A 13 -5.66 10.85 -10.60
C ILE A 13 -6.76 9.85 -10.20
N LYS A 14 -8.03 10.18 -10.46
CA LYS A 14 -9.14 9.25 -10.18
C LYS A 14 -9.02 7.98 -11.01
N ALA A 15 -8.68 8.10 -12.30
CA ALA A 15 -8.46 6.95 -13.17
C ALA A 15 -7.29 6.09 -12.68
N ALA A 16 -6.19 6.73 -12.27
CA ALA A 16 -5.02 6.02 -11.75
C ALA A 16 -5.29 5.30 -10.41
N LEU A 17 -6.02 5.92 -9.49
CA LEU A 17 -6.46 5.28 -8.24
C LEU A 17 -7.40 4.10 -8.50
N ASN A 18 -8.29 4.20 -9.49
CA ASN A 18 -9.14 3.08 -9.89
C ASN A 18 -8.29 1.93 -10.46
N ALA A 19 -7.31 2.22 -11.32
CA ALA A 19 -6.39 1.21 -11.84
C ALA A 19 -5.58 0.54 -10.72
N LEU A 20 -5.12 1.32 -9.73
CA LEU A 20 -4.46 0.79 -8.54
C LEU A 20 -5.41 -0.10 -7.73
N SER A 21 -6.66 0.32 -7.54
CA SER A 21 -7.70 -0.46 -6.86
C SER A 21 -7.96 -1.80 -7.56
N GLU A 22 -8.10 -1.81 -8.89
CA GLU A 22 -8.27 -3.01 -9.71
C GLU A 22 -7.03 -3.92 -9.65
N PHE A 23 -5.84 -3.34 -9.66
CA PHE A 23 -4.59 -4.09 -9.49
C PHE A 23 -4.57 -4.82 -8.13
N ILE A 24 -4.86 -4.12 -7.02
CA ILE A 24 -4.90 -4.72 -5.69
C ILE A 24 -6.01 -5.78 -5.59
N GLU A 25 -7.19 -5.54 -6.17
CA GLU A 25 -8.28 -6.53 -6.23
C GLU A 25 -7.81 -7.84 -6.89
N GLY A 26 -7.06 -7.74 -7.99
CA GLY A 26 -6.48 -8.88 -8.68
C GLY A 26 -5.48 -9.70 -7.85
N LEU A 27 -4.92 -9.13 -6.79
CA LEU A 27 -4.04 -9.83 -5.85
C LEU A 27 -4.81 -10.64 -4.80
N ILE A 28 -6.10 -10.35 -4.59
CA ILE A 28 -6.93 -11.02 -3.58
C ILE A 28 -7.33 -12.40 -4.10
N ILE A 29 -6.47 -13.40 -3.84
CA ILE A 29 -6.69 -14.80 -4.22
C ILE A 29 -6.84 -15.64 -2.95
N PRO A 30 -8.07 -15.95 -2.50
CA PRO A 30 -8.29 -16.59 -1.20
C PRO A 30 -7.60 -17.94 -1.02
N SER A 31 -7.35 -18.68 -2.11
CA SER A 31 -6.67 -19.97 -2.07
C SER A 31 -5.15 -19.87 -2.00
N LYS A 32 -4.56 -18.68 -2.20
CA LYS A 32 -3.11 -18.46 -2.25
C LYS A 32 -2.55 -17.93 -0.93
N PHE A 33 -3.37 -17.26 -0.12
CA PHE A 33 -2.94 -16.48 1.03
C PHE A 33 -3.64 -16.89 2.31
N GLU A 34 -2.96 -16.67 3.44
CA GLU A 34 -3.56 -16.83 4.76
C GLU A 34 -4.65 -15.76 5.01
N PRO A 35 -5.63 -16.02 5.89
CA PRO A 35 -6.71 -15.08 6.17
C PRO A 35 -6.25 -13.66 6.54
N SER A 36 -5.17 -13.52 7.30
CA SER A 36 -4.63 -12.20 7.69
C SER A 36 -4.12 -11.41 6.49
N THR A 37 -3.44 -12.05 5.54
CA THR A 37 -2.99 -11.41 4.31
C THR A 37 -4.17 -11.02 3.42
N ILE A 38 -5.21 -11.87 3.34
CA ILE A 38 -6.45 -11.54 2.61
C ILE A 38 -7.13 -10.32 3.24
N GLN A 39 -7.21 -10.27 4.57
CA GLN A 39 -7.77 -9.14 5.30
C GLN A 39 -6.99 -7.84 4.99
N ALA A 40 -5.66 -7.88 5.09
CA ALA A 40 -4.81 -6.73 4.80
C ALA A 40 -4.96 -6.22 3.36
N LEU A 41 -4.98 -7.13 2.37
CA LEU A 41 -5.23 -6.76 0.96
C LEU A 41 -6.62 -6.11 0.79
N THR A 42 -7.62 -6.65 1.48
CA THR A 42 -9.00 -6.12 1.44
C THR A 42 -9.11 -4.74 2.11
N HIS A 43 -8.38 -4.50 3.20
CA HIS A 43 -8.32 -3.19 3.85
C HIS A 43 -7.75 -2.14 2.90
N VAL A 44 -6.63 -2.43 2.24
CA VAL A 44 -6.02 -1.52 1.27
C VAL A 44 -6.97 -1.24 0.10
N HIS A 45 -7.59 -2.28 -0.45
CA HIS A 45 -8.60 -2.13 -1.51
C HIS A 45 -9.79 -1.26 -1.05
N LEU A 46 -10.29 -1.46 0.16
CA LEU A 46 -11.39 -0.67 0.72
C LEU A 46 -11.04 0.81 0.87
N VAL A 47 -9.82 1.13 1.33
CA VAL A 47 -9.36 2.53 1.42
C VAL A 47 -9.30 3.16 0.03
N LEU A 48 -8.72 2.46 -0.96
CA LEU A 48 -8.64 2.92 -2.35
C LEU A 48 -10.01 3.23 -2.94
N GLN A 49 -11.00 2.36 -2.72
CA GLN A 49 -12.38 2.55 -3.19
C GLN A 49 -13.08 3.75 -2.55
N ARG A 50 -12.69 4.10 -1.32
CA ARG A 50 -13.33 5.18 -0.56
C ARG A 50 -12.70 6.52 -0.78
N MET A 51 -11.47 6.60 -1.30
CA MET A 51 -10.83 7.88 -1.55
C MET A 51 -11.72 8.78 -2.44
N PRO A 52 -11.84 10.07 -2.09
CA PRO A 52 -11.07 10.80 -1.08
C PRO A 52 -11.75 10.88 0.30
N TYR A 53 -12.71 10.00 0.59
CA TYR A 53 -13.35 9.93 1.89
C TYR A 53 -12.53 9.05 2.83
N SER A 54 -12.45 9.46 4.09
CA SER A 54 -11.76 8.66 5.10
C SER A 54 -12.41 7.30 5.31
N THR A 55 -11.60 6.33 5.72
CA THR A 55 -12.01 4.97 6.06
C THR A 55 -11.60 4.68 7.50
N THR A 56 -12.39 5.19 8.44
CA THR A 56 -12.11 5.10 9.88
C THR A 56 -11.86 3.66 10.34
N GLY A 57 -10.84 3.47 11.17
CA GLY A 57 -10.39 2.20 11.73
C GLY A 57 -9.65 1.29 10.77
N VAL A 58 -9.30 1.73 9.56
CA VAL A 58 -8.69 0.86 8.54
C VAL A 58 -7.28 1.32 8.21
N PHE A 59 -6.34 0.43 8.50
CA PHE A 59 -4.94 0.55 8.13
C PHE A 59 -4.51 -0.69 7.36
N GLY A 60 -3.54 -0.50 6.48
CA GLY A 60 -3.02 -1.60 5.67
C GLY A 60 -1.67 -1.27 5.07
N HIS A 61 -0.87 -2.31 4.94
CA HIS A 61 0.40 -2.30 4.24
C HIS A 61 0.44 -3.51 3.32
N ILE A 62 0.89 -3.32 2.08
CA ILE A 62 1.24 -4.41 1.16
C ILE A 62 2.65 -4.14 0.66
N SER A 63 3.48 -5.18 0.68
CA SER A 63 4.80 -5.18 0.05
C SER A 63 4.87 -6.28 -1.01
N ILE A 64 5.19 -5.88 -2.24
CA ILE A 64 5.54 -6.76 -3.34
C ILE A 64 7.04 -6.72 -3.51
N HIS A 65 7.71 -7.82 -3.20
CA HIS A 65 9.16 -7.83 -3.13
C HIS A 65 9.78 -9.07 -3.77
N LEU A 66 10.95 -8.87 -4.36
CA LEU A 66 11.73 -9.92 -4.99
C LEU A 66 13.18 -9.79 -4.55
N ARG A 67 13.74 -10.92 -4.10
CA ARG A 67 15.16 -11.05 -3.81
C ARG A 67 15.81 -11.96 -4.84
N ILE A 68 16.77 -11.42 -5.59
CA ILE A 68 17.63 -12.19 -6.49
C ILE A 68 19.07 -12.01 -6.02
N ASN A 69 19.70 -13.10 -5.59
CA ASN A 69 21.01 -13.06 -4.94
C ASN A 69 20.99 -12.09 -3.74
N GLU A 70 21.89 -11.12 -3.73
CA GLU A 70 22.04 -10.11 -2.68
C GLU A 70 21.20 -8.84 -2.92
N GLU A 71 20.43 -8.79 -4.00
CA GLU A 71 19.60 -7.64 -4.37
C GLU A 71 18.14 -7.87 -3.99
N LEU A 72 17.58 -6.95 -3.21
CA LEU A 72 16.16 -6.82 -2.94
C LEU A 72 15.61 -5.67 -3.76
N LYS A 73 14.45 -5.87 -4.38
CA LYS A 73 13.60 -4.81 -4.91
C LYS A 73 12.20 -4.94 -4.32
N TYR A 74 11.56 -3.82 -4.04
CA TYR A 74 10.20 -3.81 -3.49
C TYR A 74 9.36 -2.65 -4.02
N TYR A 75 8.05 -2.86 -4.00
CA TYR A 75 6.99 -1.90 -4.24
C TYR A 75 6.00 -2.02 -3.08
N ASP A 76 5.89 -0.96 -2.29
CA ASP A 76 5.04 -0.94 -1.10
C ASP A 76 3.91 0.06 -1.26
N ILE A 77 2.74 -0.29 -0.72
CA ILE A 77 1.61 0.61 -0.52
C ILE A 77 1.26 0.62 0.96
N ASN A 78 1.21 1.81 1.53
CA ASN A 78 0.73 2.06 2.88
C ASN A 78 -0.56 2.86 2.81
N VAL A 79 -1.56 2.44 3.58
CA VAL A 79 -2.80 3.18 3.73
C VAL A 79 -3.13 3.36 5.21
N SER A 80 -3.74 4.50 5.51
CA SER A 80 -4.41 4.76 6.79
C SER A 80 -5.86 5.16 6.52
N GLU A 81 -6.55 5.58 7.58
CA GLU A 81 -7.90 6.10 7.46
C GLU A 81 -7.99 7.30 6.50
N GLU A 82 -6.92 8.07 6.36
CA GLU A 82 -6.95 9.38 5.69
C GLU A 82 -5.92 9.54 4.57
N GLU A 83 -5.05 8.56 4.34
CA GLU A 83 -3.97 8.71 3.37
C GLU A 83 -3.58 7.42 2.65
N ILE A 84 -2.98 7.60 1.47
CA ILE A 84 -2.33 6.55 0.70
C ILE A 84 -0.91 7.02 0.38
N VAL A 85 0.05 6.12 0.55
CA VAL A 85 1.45 6.35 0.22
C VAL A 85 2.00 5.17 -0.59
N LEU A 86 2.60 5.46 -1.74
CA LEU A 86 3.29 4.48 -2.57
C LEU A 86 4.79 4.66 -2.44
N PHE A 87 5.50 3.55 -2.24
CA PHE A 87 6.95 3.51 -2.22
C PHE A 87 7.48 2.49 -3.22
N ASN A 88 8.68 2.75 -3.72
CA ASN A 88 9.52 1.72 -4.31
C ASN A 88 10.94 1.84 -3.77
N GLY A 89 11.70 0.77 -3.89
CA GLY A 89 13.07 0.78 -3.42
C GLY A 89 13.74 -0.57 -3.51
N GLY A 90 14.81 -0.70 -2.75
CA GLY A 90 15.58 -1.92 -2.71
C GLY A 90 16.75 -1.84 -1.77
N SER A 91 17.47 -2.95 -1.70
CA SER A 91 18.72 -3.01 -0.96
C SER A 91 19.69 -3.96 -1.64
N VAL A 92 20.96 -3.61 -1.66
CA VAL A 92 22.03 -4.50 -2.11
C VAL A 92 22.94 -4.80 -0.93
N TYR A 93 23.12 -6.09 -0.64
CA TYR A 93 24.09 -6.52 0.35
C TYR A 93 25.43 -6.83 -0.32
N THR A 94 26.51 -6.25 0.20
CA THR A 94 27.88 -6.56 -0.24
C THR A 94 28.66 -7.10 0.94
N GLN A 95 29.12 -8.35 0.83
CA GLN A 95 29.92 -9.00 1.87
C GLN A 95 31.17 -8.17 2.18
N GLY A 96 31.33 -7.79 3.46
CA GLY A 96 32.46 -6.98 3.93
C GLY A 96 32.24 -5.47 3.89
N VAL A 97 31.14 -4.98 3.28
CA VAL A 97 30.75 -3.56 3.28
C VAL A 97 29.45 -3.33 4.05
N GLY A 98 28.50 -4.27 3.97
CA GLY A 98 27.18 -4.16 4.60
C GLY A 98 26.05 -4.04 3.57
N SER A 99 24.90 -3.51 4.00
CA SER A 99 23.73 -3.29 3.14
C SER A 99 23.65 -1.82 2.77
N ASP A 100 23.46 -1.53 1.48
CA ASP A 100 23.03 -0.22 1.01
C ASP A 100 21.56 -0.30 0.61
N SER A 101 20.71 0.56 1.18
CA SER A 101 19.27 0.53 1.02
C SER A 101 18.78 1.87 0.51
N ASN A 102 17.88 1.85 -0.47
CA ASN A 102 17.18 3.01 -0.97
C ASN A 102 15.66 2.82 -0.86
N SER A 103 14.97 3.91 -0.58
CA SER A 103 13.51 3.97 -0.56
C SER A 103 13.09 5.31 -1.14
N ASN A 104 12.19 5.28 -2.11
CA ASN A 104 11.63 6.45 -2.75
C ASN A 104 10.12 6.48 -2.53
N LYS A 105 9.61 7.63 -2.09
CA LYS A 105 8.17 7.89 -1.99
C LYS A 105 7.69 8.36 -3.36
N CYS A 106 6.96 7.51 -4.06
CA CYS A 106 6.53 7.76 -5.44
C CYS A 106 5.28 8.63 -5.51
N PHE A 107 4.33 8.37 -4.60
CA PHE A 107 3.04 9.04 -4.59
C PHE A 107 2.53 9.15 -3.16
N TYR A 108 1.84 10.24 -2.87
CA TYR A 108 1.18 10.46 -1.60
C TYR A 108 -0.09 11.28 -1.79
N MET A 109 -1.17 10.86 -1.14
CA MET A 109 -2.45 11.56 -1.18
C MET A 109 -3.15 11.49 0.18
N GLN A 110 -3.75 12.60 0.58
CA GLN A 110 -4.62 12.67 1.75
C GLN A 110 -6.06 13.01 1.37
N THR A 111 -7.02 12.56 2.17
CA THR A 111 -8.46 12.87 2.03
C THR A 111 -8.78 14.37 1.97
N GLY A 112 -7.91 15.20 2.57
CA GLY A 112 -7.99 16.67 2.57
C GLY A 112 -7.61 17.37 1.26
N GLY A 113 -7.24 16.64 0.19
CA GLY A 113 -6.91 17.23 -1.12
C GLY A 113 -5.43 17.40 -1.40
N PHE A 114 -4.56 17.13 -0.42
CA PHE A 114 -3.12 17.20 -0.64
C PHE A 114 -2.67 16.01 -1.50
N ILE A 115 -1.91 16.30 -2.56
CA ILE A 115 -1.24 15.30 -3.40
C ILE A 115 0.22 15.70 -3.56
N GLU A 116 1.11 14.72 -3.44
CA GLU A 116 2.49 14.77 -3.87
C GLU A 116 2.72 13.62 -4.86
N GLY A 117 3.05 13.95 -6.11
CA GLY A 117 3.13 13.00 -7.23
C GLY A 117 2.04 13.25 -8.27
N SER A 118 1.92 12.32 -9.21
CA SER A 118 1.03 12.37 -10.37
C SER A 118 0.38 11.02 -10.64
N ASP A 119 -0.56 10.99 -11.58
CA ASP A 119 -1.17 9.77 -12.10
C ASP A 119 -0.12 8.84 -12.73
N LEU A 120 0.89 9.41 -13.39
CA LEU A 120 2.00 8.65 -13.98
C LEU A 120 2.79 7.89 -12.92
N ASP A 121 3.03 8.48 -11.74
CA ASP A 121 3.75 7.81 -10.65
C ASP A 121 3.00 6.56 -10.14
N ILE A 122 1.66 6.61 -10.13
CA ILE A 122 0.83 5.46 -9.79
C ILE A 122 0.92 4.38 -10.86
N TYR A 123 0.84 4.74 -12.15
CA TYR A 123 0.96 3.77 -13.24
C TYR A 123 2.35 3.13 -13.30
N ASP A 124 3.41 3.91 -13.11
CA ASP A 124 4.78 3.40 -13.04
C ASP A 124 4.98 2.46 -11.85
N TRP A 125 4.33 2.75 -10.72
CA TRP A 125 4.29 1.85 -9.57
C TRP A 125 3.59 0.52 -9.93
N ILE A 126 2.39 0.56 -10.54
CA ILE A 126 1.64 -0.64 -10.96
C ILE A 126 2.46 -1.48 -11.95
N ASN A 127 3.07 -0.84 -12.93
CA ASN A 127 3.88 -1.51 -13.94
C ASN A 127 5.09 -2.21 -13.31
N GLY A 128 5.82 -1.51 -12.46
CA GLY A 128 6.97 -2.07 -11.76
C GLY A 128 6.60 -3.23 -10.82
N ALA A 129 5.53 -3.07 -10.04
CA ALA A 129 5.00 -4.14 -9.19
C ALA A 129 4.59 -5.37 -10.02
N SER A 130 3.94 -5.15 -11.17
CA SER A 130 3.55 -6.22 -12.10
C SER A 130 4.76 -6.94 -12.70
N GLU A 131 5.81 -6.21 -13.08
CA GLU A 131 7.07 -6.81 -13.54
C GLU A 131 7.70 -7.71 -12.47
N LEU A 132 7.74 -7.25 -11.21
CA LEU A 132 8.24 -8.06 -10.10
C LEU A 132 7.41 -9.34 -9.91
N LEU A 133 6.08 -9.24 -9.95
CA LEU A 133 5.19 -10.41 -9.85
C LEU A 133 5.43 -11.41 -10.99
N ASN A 134 5.63 -10.92 -12.22
CA ASN A 134 5.98 -11.77 -13.37
C ASN A 134 7.34 -12.47 -13.21
N MET A 135 8.24 -11.88 -12.43
CA MET A 135 9.54 -12.47 -12.08
C MET A 135 9.46 -13.41 -10.86
N GLY A 136 8.28 -13.62 -10.27
CA GLY A 136 8.07 -14.51 -9.12
C GLY A 136 8.21 -13.82 -7.76
N ALA A 137 7.95 -12.52 -7.68
CA ALA A 137 7.93 -11.79 -6.41
C ALA A 137 6.94 -12.40 -5.40
N SER A 138 7.28 -12.24 -4.13
CA SER A 138 6.42 -12.56 -3.00
C SER A 138 5.57 -11.35 -2.62
N ILE A 139 4.42 -11.62 -2.00
CA ILE A 139 3.52 -10.60 -1.45
C ILE A 139 3.43 -10.84 0.05
N SER A 140 3.69 -9.80 0.84
CA SER A 140 3.36 -9.73 2.25
C SER A 140 2.38 -8.60 2.47
N ALA A 141 1.40 -8.78 3.35
CA ALA A 141 0.45 -7.73 3.69
C ALA A 141 0.06 -7.82 5.16
N ASP A 142 -0.02 -6.66 5.80
CA ASP A 142 -0.33 -6.49 7.21
C ASP A 142 -1.45 -5.46 7.36
N SER A 143 -2.41 -5.73 8.22
CA SER A 143 -3.39 -4.73 8.67
C SER A 143 -3.08 -4.40 10.11
N PHE A 144 -3.09 -3.11 10.44
CA PHE A 144 -3.06 -2.66 11.82
C PHE A 144 -4.50 -2.37 12.25
N ASP A 145 -4.87 -2.85 13.42
CA ASP A 145 -6.11 -2.49 14.06
C ASP A 145 -5.71 -1.72 15.32
N ASP A 146 -5.99 -0.41 15.35
CA ASP A 146 -5.71 0.43 16.52
C ASP A 146 -6.62 0.07 17.72
N THR A 147 -7.51 -0.92 17.57
CA THR A 147 -8.29 -1.49 18.69
C THR A 147 -7.50 -2.44 19.58
N ASP A 148 -6.21 -2.71 19.28
CA ASP A 148 -5.28 -3.39 20.18
C ASP A 148 -4.78 -2.52 21.36
N GLU A 149 -5.53 -1.49 21.76
CA GLU A 149 -5.70 -1.20 23.20
C GLU A 149 -6.40 -2.40 23.85
N ILE A 150 -5.68 -3.52 23.94
CA ILE A 150 -5.89 -4.50 25.00
C ILE A 150 -5.60 -3.73 26.27
N GLY A 151 -6.65 -3.09 26.81
CA GLY A 151 -6.71 -2.75 28.21
C GLY A 151 -6.34 -4.02 28.94
N TRP A 152 -5.13 -4.05 29.50
CA TRP A 152 -4.81 -4.94 30.58
C TRP A 152 -5.72 -4.49 31.72
N ASP A 153 -6.99 -4.90 31.66
CA ASP A 153 -7.88 -4.86 32.80
C ASP A 153 -7.19 -5.73 33.85
N GLU A 154 -6.48 -5.03 34.73
CA GLU A 154 -5.99 -5.55 35.99
C GLU A 154 -7.14 -6.36 36.59
N LYS A 155 -6.93 -7.67 36.75
CA LYS A 155 -7.85 -8.50 37.51
C LYS A 155 -8.09 -7.79 38.85
N PRO A 156 -9.33 -7.43 39.21
CA PRO A 156 -9.62 -7.03 40.57
C PRO A 156 -9.33 -8.25 41.46
N GLU A 157 -8.68 -7.98 42.59
CA GLU A 157 -8.27 -8.95 43.62
C GLU A 157 -9.35 -9.95 44.04
#